data_AF-A0A6G8RT49-F1
#
_entry.id   AF-A0A6G8RT49-F1
#
_cell.length_a   1.000
_cell.length_b   1.000
_cell.length_c   1.000
_cell.angle_alpha   90.00
_cell.angle_beta   90.00
_cell.angle_gamma   90.00
#
_symmetry.space_group_name_H-M   'P 1'
#
loop_
_entity.id
_entity.type
_entity.pdbx_description
1 polymer ?
#
loop_
_entity_poly.entity_id
_entity_poly.type
_entity_poly.pdbx_seq_one_letter_code
_entity_poly.pdbx_strand_id
1 'polypeptide(L)'
;MLNIGFTEILCFSIISLLILGPEKLPEAARFVAKWYGKFKKFISNVQNQIDQELHLAEFRQEIQKEIDRLTEFELRMQKQMDQVSTQAKQTTTLSNHSNIQQPLDVYPDLKQFNFQFLDQPFSIPFTQHHTQQQIKNMMKHQQFIHSHELRIAV
;
A
#
# COMPACT_ATOMS: atom_id res chain seq x y z
N MET A 1 -17.56 -2.06 9.43
CA MET A 1 -18.17 -1.19 10.46
C MET A 1 -17.22 -1.14 11.63
N LEU A 2 -16.56 -0.01 11.88
CA LEU A 2 -15.60 0.13 12.98
C LEU A 2 -16.35 0.50 14.26
N ASN A 3 -17.06 -0.47 14.84
CA ASN A 3 -17.74 -0.31 16.12
C ASN A 3 -16.70 -0.48 17.24
N ILE A 4 -15.88 0.56 17.49
CA ILE A 4 -14.98 0.59 18.64
C ILE A 4 -15.79 1.09 19.84
N GLY A 5 -16.24 0.17 20.69
CA GLY A 5 -16.93 0.48 21.94
C GLY A 5 -15.98 0.52 23.13
N PHE A 6 -16.50 0.97 24.27
CA PHE A 6 -15.76 0.89 25.55
C PHE A 6 -15.37 -0.56 25.88
N THR A 7 -16.27 -1.50 25.60
CA THR A 7 -16.05 -2.95 25.81
C THR A 7 -14.89 -3.48 24.97
N GLU A 8 -14.80 -3.12 23.69
CA GLU A 8 -13.71 -3.52 22.81
C GLU A 8 -12.38 -2.96 23.28
N ILE A 9 -12.35 -1.69 23.70
CA ILE A 9 -11.14 -1.06 24.27
C ILE A 9 -10.70 -1.80 25.56
N LEU A 10 -11.65 -2.15 26.43
CA LEU A 10 -11.36 -2.90 27.66
C LEU A 10 -10.79 -4.29 27.33
N CYS A 11 -11.40 -5.01 26.39
CA CYS A 11 -10.94 -6.33 25.94
C CYS A 11 -9.51 -6.25 25.37
N PHE A 12 -9.24 -5.29 24.49
CA PHE A 12 -7.90 -5.05 23.94
C PHE A 12 -6.90 -4.65 25.01
N SER A 13 -7.31 -3.86 26.01
CA SER A 13 -6.46 -3.48 27.13
C SER A 13 -6.02 -4.74 27.89
N ILE A 14 -6.94 -5.63 28.25
CA ILE A 14 -6.62 -6.89 28.93
C ILE A 14 -5.63 -7.74 28.12
N ILE A 15 -5.87 -7.91 26.82
CA ILE A 15 -4.98 -8.67 25.92
C ILE A 15 -3.59 -8.01 25.85
N SER A 16 -3.54 -6.69 25.73
CA SER A 16 -2.29 -5.93 25.68
C SER A 16 -1.50 -6.02 26.99
N LEU A 17 -2.20 -6.00 28.14
CA LEU A 17 -1.60 -6.24 29.45
C LEU A 17 -1.00 -7.64 29.54
N LEU A 18 -1.66 -8.65 28.96
CA LEU A 18 -1.16 -10.03 28.99
C LEU A 18 0.09 -10.22 28.13
N ILE A 19 0.11 -9.62 26.93
CA ILE A 19 1.21 -9.77 25.97
C ILE A 19 2.42 -8.92 26.36
N LEU A 20 2.18 -7.65 26.65
CA LEU A 20 3.22 -6.65 26.84
C LEU A 20 3.55 -6.44 28.33
N GLY A 21 2.60 -6.74 29.22
CA GLY A 21 2.69 -6.48 30.64
C GLY A 21 2.05 -5.13 31.03
N PRO A 22 1.47 -5.01 32.24
CA PRO A 22 0.90 -3.76 32.77
C PRO A 22 1.89 -2.61 32.82
N GLU A 23 3.17 -2.91 33.03
CA GLU A 23 4.27 -1.93 33.14
C GLU A 23 4.59 -1.26 31.80
N LYS A 24 4.39 -1.97 30.68
CA LYS A 24 4.91 -1.58 29.35
C LYS A 24 3.84 -0.96 28.45
N LEU A 25 2.56 -1.29 28.67
CA LEU A 25 1.44 -0.65 27.99
C LEU A 25 1.39 0.89 28.18
N PRO A 26 1.49 1.44 29.41
CA PRO A 26 1.48 2.89 29.60
C PRO A 26 2.70 3.56 28.96
N GLU A 27 3.85 2.87 28.91
CA GLU A 27 5.04 3.36 28.23
C GLU A 27 4.87 3.40 26.70
N ALA A 28 4.28 2.35 26.11
CA ALA A 28 3.92 2.32 24.69
C ALA A 28 2.89 3.40 24.32
N ALA A 29 1.85 3.59 25.15
CA ALA A 29 0.86 4.65 24.95
C ALA A 29 1.51 6.04 25.00
N ARG A 30 2.44 6.28 25.94
CA ARG A 30 3.22 7.54 26.00
C ARG A 30 4.11 7.72 24.78
N PHE A 31 4.71 6.65 24.27
CA PHE A 31 5.52 6.68 23.05
C PHE A 31 4.69 7.10 21.84
N VAL A 32 3.55 6.43 21.62
CA VAL A 32 2.60 6.75 20.55
C VAL A 32 2.08 8.18 20.72
N ALA A 33 1.69 8.59 21.92
CA ALA A 33 1.20 9.94 22.18
C ALA A 33 2.26 11.01 21.86
N LYS A 34 3.52 10.78 22.25
CA LYS A 34 4.63 11.70 21.95
C LYS A 34 4.90 11.77 20.45
N TRP A 35 4.84 10.65 19.75
CA TRP A 35 5.06 10.59 18.30
C TRP A 35 3.91 11.21 17.51
N TYR A 36 2.67 10.91 17.90
CA TYR A 36 1.46 11.51 17.36
C TYR A 36 1.44 13.04 17.57
N GLY A 37 1.86 13.52 18.74
CA GLY A 37 1.99 14.95 18.99
C GLY A 37 3.00 15.65 18.07
N LYS A 38 4.14 15.00 17.80
CA LYS A 38 5.12 15.49 16.82
C LYS A 38 4.56 15.51 15.40
N PHE A 39 3.86 14.45 14.99
CA PHE A 39 3.23 14.34 13.68
C PHE A 39 2.12 15.39 13.49
N LYS A 40 1.26 15.56 14.49
CA LYS A 40 0.23 16.61 14.50
C LYS A 40 0.85 18.01 14.35
N LYS A 41 1.97 18.27 15.04
CA LYS A 41 2.69 19.54 14.94
C LYS A 41 3.33 19.73 13.55
N PHE A 42 3.86 18.66 12.95
CA PHE A 42 4.35 18.69 11.57
C PHE A 42 3.24 19.06 10.58
N ILE A 43 2.06 18.42 10.68
CA ILE A 43 0.89 18.76 9.86
C ILE A 43 0.49 20.23 10.04
N SER A 44 0.41 20.70 11.30
CA SER A 44 0.04 22.09 11.59
C SER A 44 1.07 23.08 11.06
N ASN A 45 2.36 22.78 11.14
CA ASN A 45 3.41 23.62 10.58
C ASN A 45 3.35 23.69 9.06
N VAL A 46 3.08 22.55 8.40
CA VAL A 46 2.89 22.49 6.95
C VAL A 46 1.66 23.31 6.54
N GLN A 47 0.52 23.19 7.24
CA GLN A 47 -0.66 24.02 7.02
C GLN A 47 -0.33 25.52 7.13
N ASN A 48 0.33 25.92 8.23
CA ASN A 48 0.66 27.33 8.47
C ASN A 48 1.64 27.91 7.43
N GLN A 49 2.58 27.11 6.93
CA GLN A 49 3.51 27.53 5.87
C GLN A 49 2.80 27.68 4.52
N ILE A 50 1.85 26.79 4.21
CA ILE A 50 1.05 26.88 2.99
C ILE A 50 0.01 28.03 3.06
N ASP A 51 -0.45 28.39 4.26
CA ASP A 51 -1.35 29.53 4.46
C ASP A 51 -0.63 30.90 4.37
N GLN A 52 0.67 30.96 4.66
CA GLN A 52 1.44 32.21 4.62
C GLN A 52 2.01 32.57 3.22
N GLU A 53 2.19 31.60 2.33
CA GLU A 53 2.63 31.80 0.95
C GLU A 53 1.76 30.95 0.01
N LEU A 54 0.75 31.56 -0.63
CA LEU A 54 -0.01 31.10 -1.82
C LEU A 54 -0.09 29.55 -2.07
N HIS A 55 -1.29 28.95 -1.95
CA HIS A 55 -1.81 27.76 -2.70
C HIS A 55 -2.64 26.73 -1.91
N LEU A 56 -3.15 27.03 -0.71
CA LEU A 56 -4.07 26.08 -0.03
C LEU A 56 -5.39 25.86 -0.81
N ALA A 57 -5.85 26.89 -1.53
CA ALA A 57 -7.00 26.78 -2.43
C ALA A 57 -6.70 25.92 -3.67
N GLU A 58 -5.52 26.07 -4.28
CA GLU A 58 -5.15 25.36 -5.51
C GLU A 58 -4.85 23.88 -5.26
N PHE A 59 -4.10 23.55 -4.18
CA PHE A 59 -3.85 22.15 -3.84
C PHE A 59 -5.12 21.41 -3.41
N ARG A 60 -6.00 22.08 -2.64
CA ARG A 60 -7.32 21.52 -2.29
C ARG A 60 -8.17 21.31 -3.55
N GLN A 61 -8.11 22.23 -4.51
CA GLN A 61 -8.83 22.11 -5.78
C GLN A 61 -8.27 20.98 -6.65
N GLU A 62 -6.96 20.75 -6.64
CA GLU A 62 -6.34 19.64 -7.38
C GLU A 62 -6.70 18.28 -6.77
N ILE A 63 -6.61 18.13 -5.44
CA ILE A 63 -7.09 16.91 -4.76
C ILE A 63 -8.59 16.70 -5.01
N GLN A 64 -9.40 17.75 -4.92
CA GLN A 64 -10.84 17.64 -5.16
C GLN A 64 -11.13 17.20 -6.60
N LYS A 65 -10.41 17.75 -7.59
CA LYS A 65 -10.52 17.31 -8.99
C LYS A 65 -10.13 15.85 -9.16
N GLU A 66 -9.07 15.39 -8.51
CA GLU A 66 -8.63 13.99 -8.59
C GLU A 66 -9.66 13.03 -7.98
N ILE A 67 -10.27 13.41 -6.84
CA ILE A 67 -11.38 12.67 -6.22
C ILE A 67 -12.61 12.64 -7.14
N ASP A 68 -12.96 13.76 -7.76
CA ASP A 68 -14.11 13.85 -8.66
C ASP A 68 -13.88 12.99 -9.92
N ARG A 69 -12.64 12.95 -10.45
CA ARG A 69 -12.25 12.08 -11.57
C ARG A 69 -12.33 10.60 -11.23
N LEU A 70 -11.90 10.21 -10.03
CA LEU A 70 -12.01 8.83 -9.55
C LEU A 70 -13.47 8.41 -9.42
N THR A 71 -14.31 9.30 -8.88
CA THR A 71 -15.76 9.08 -8.76
C THR A 71 -16.42 8.93 -10.14
N GLU A 72 -16.06 9.77 -11.10
CA GLU A 72 -16.55 9.68 -12.48
C GLU A 72 -16.10 8.37 -13.17
N PHE A 73 -14.85 7.95 -12.92
CA PHE A 73 -14.30 6.72 -13.45
C PHE A 73 -15.03 5.49 -12.91
N GLU A 74 -15.28 5.43 -11.60
CA GLU A 74 -16.07 4.37 -10.96
C GLU A 74 -17.47 4.27 -11.57
N LEU A 75 -18.14 5.41 -11.75
CA LEU A 75 -19.47 5.47 -12.37
C LEU A 75 -19.46 4.99 -13.84
N ARG A 76 -18.41 5.29 -14.60
CA ARG A 76 -18.24 4.80 -15.98
C ARG A 76 -17.94 3.30 -16.02
N MET A 77 -17.11 2.80 -15.12
CA MET A 77 -16.84 1.37 -14.94
C MET A 77 -18.11 0.61 -14.61
N GLN A 78 -18.89 1.08 -13.65
CA GLN A 78 -20.18 0.49 -13.26
C GLN A 78 -21.11 0.37 -14.48
N LYS A 79 -21.28 1.46 -15.24
CA LYS A 79 -22.12 1.48 -16.45
C LYS A 79 -21.64 0.52 -17.52
N GLN A 80 -20.32 0.38 -17.71
CA GLN A 80 -19.76 -0.59 -18.66
C GLN A 80 -20.00 -2.03 -18.19
N MET A 81 -19.82 -2.31 -16.90
CA MET A 81 -20.05 -3.65 -16.34
C MET A 81 -21.52 -4.07 -16.42
N ASP A 82 -22.47 -3.15 -16.22
CA ASP A 82 -23.89 -3.43 -16.39
C ASP A 82 -24.24 -3.77 -17.85
N GLN A 83 -23.64 -3.07 -18.83
CA GLN A 83 -23.83 -3.33 -20.25
C GLN A 83 -23.18 -4.65 -20.70
N VAL A 84 -21.98 -4.95 -20.21
CA VAL A 84 -21.28 -6.22 -20.48
C VAL A 84 -22.05 -7.39 -19.86
N SER A 85 -22.58 -7.23 -18.65
CA SER A 85 -23.41 -8.26 -17.98
C SER A 85 -24.73 -8.51 -18.71
N THR A 86 -25.30 -7.47 -19.32
CA THR A 86 -26.55 -7.58 -20.09
C THR A 86 -26.32 -8.28 -21.43
N GLN A 87 -25.17 -8.06 -22.08
CA GLN A 87 -24.78 -8.80 -23.29
C GLN A 87 -24.39 -10.24 -22.98
N ALA A 88 -23.68 -10.49 -21.87
CA ALA A 88 -23.30 -11.83 -21.44
C ALA A 88 -24.52 -12.72 -21.11
N LYS A 89 -25.64 -12.13 -20.67
CA LYS A 89 -26.89 -12.87 -20.42
C LYS A 89 -27.65 -13.30 -21.69
N GLN A 90 -27.35 -12.74 -22.86
CA GLN A 90 -28.07 -13.07 -24.11
C GLN A 90 -27.45 -14.23 -24.90
N THR A 91 -26.20 -14.62 -24.60
CA THR A 91 -25.49 -15.67 -25.35
C THR A 91 -25.74 -17.10 -24.83
N THR A 92 -26.53 -17.30 -23.76
CA THR A 92 -26.74 -18.63 -23.14
C THR A 92 -28.08 -19.29 -23.48
N THR A 93 -28.90 -18.72 -24.37
CA THR A 93 -30.23 -19.28 -24.69
C THR A 93 -30.45 -19.57 -26.17
N LEU A 94 -29.63 -20.42 -26.81
CA LEU A 94 -30.09 -21.28 -27.91
C LEU A 94 -29.02 -22.30 -28.34
N SER A 95 -29.13 -23.54 -27.85
CA SER A 95 -28.82 -24.76 -28.62
C SER A 95 -29.22 -25.98 -27.80
N ASN A 96 -30.42 -26.47 -28.10
CA ASN A 96 -31.00 -27.70 -27.60
C ASN A 96 -30.66 -28.80 -28.63
N HIS A 97 -29.91 -29.83 -28.27
CA HIS A 97 -30.02 -31.11 -28.97
C HIS A 97 -30.04 -32.27 -27.98
N SER A 98 -30.97 -33.17 -28.26
CA SER A 98 -31.65 -34.07 -27.36
C SER A 98 -31.04 -35.46 -27.31
N ASN A 99 -31.19 -36.07 -26.12
CA ASN A 99 -31.51 -37.48 -25.86
C ASN A 99 -30.38 -38.38 -25.30
N ILE A 100 -30.63 -38.81 -24.05
CA ILE A 100 -30.53 -40.15 -23.44
C ILE A 100 -29.95 -40.03 -22.02
N GLN A 101 -30.70 -40.58 -21.06
CA GLN A 101 -30.45 -40.62 -19.62
C GLN A 101 -29.10 -41.26 -19.18
N GLN A 102 -28.42 -40.59 -18.23
CA GLN A 102 -27.45 -40.97 -17.14
C GLN A 102 -26.89 -42.42 -17.07
N PRO A 103 -25.59 -42.64 -16.74
CA PRO A 103 -25.06 -42.38 -15.39
C PRO A 103 -23.60 -41.85 -15.27
N LEU A 104 -23.37 -41.18 -14.13
CA LEU A 104 -22.16 -40.95 -13.33
C LEU A 104 -20.74 -41.14 -13.92
N ASP A 105 -19.88 -40.18 -13.52
CA ASP A 105 -18.41 -40.18 -13.48
C ASP A 105 -17.63 -39.88 -14.77
N VAL A 106 -17.43 -38.57 -15.05
CA VAL A 106 -16.31 -38.10 -15.87
C VAL A 106 -15.68 -36.87 -15.21
N TYR A 107 -14.79 -37.11 -14.24
CA TYR A 107 -13.74 -36.14 -13.93
C TYR A 107 -12.72 -36.20 -15.09
N PRO A 108 -12.28 -35.07 -15.68
CA PRO A 108 -11.25 -35.10 -16.70
C PRO A 108 -9.95 -35.66 -16.09
N ASP A 109 -9.40 -36.68 -16.73
CA ASP A 109 -8.16 -37.36 -16.34
C ASP A 109 -6.98 -36.36 -16.34
N LEU A 110 -6.60 -35.86 -15.17
CA LEU A 110 -5.45 -34.96 -14.99
C LEU A 110 -4.10 -35.70 -15.01
N LYS A 111 -3.99 -36.80 -15.77
CA LYS A 111 -2.75 -37.61 -15.82
C LYS A 111 -1.72 -37.15 -16.85
N GLN A 112 -1.96 -36.07 -17.58
CA GLN A 112 -1.01 -35.59 -18.59
C GLN A 112 -0.38 -34.22 -18.34
N PHE A 113 -0.70 -33.53 -17.25
CA PHE A 113 0.06 -32.34 -16.87
C PHE A 113 1.37 -32.73 -16.18
N ASN A 114 2.38 -33.04 -16.99
CA ASN A 114 3.76 -33.15 -16.50
C ASN A 114 4.29 -31.73 -16.22
N PHE A 115 4.12 -31.27 -14.99
CA PHE A 115 4.78 -30.05 -14.52
C PHE A 115 6.27 -30.36 -14.36
N GLN A 116 7.04 -30.11 -15.42
CA GLN A 116 8.49 -30.05 -15.33
C GLN A 116 8.85 -28.77 -14.57
N PHE A 117 8.94 -28.86 -13.24
CA PHE A 117 9.62 -27.84 -12.44
C PHE A 117 11.06 -27.79 -12.94
N LEU A 118 11.43 -26.73 -13.66
CA LEU A 118 12.83 -26.48 -13.94
C LEU A 118 13.51 -26.19 -12.59
N ASP A 119 14.33 -27.13 -12.11
CA ASP A 119 15.29 -26.95 -11.02
C ASP A 119 16.39 -25.95 -11.42
N GLN A 120 15.99 -24.71 -11.73
CA GLN A 120 16.91 -23.61 -11.93
C GLN A 120 16.71 -22.65 -10.77
N PRO A 121 17.77 -22.33 -10.00
CA PRO A 121 17.67 -21.34 -8.94
C PRO A 121 17.25 -20.02 -9.57
N PHE A 122 16.01 -19.62 -9.35
CA PHE A 122 15.51 -18.30 -9.72
C PHE A 122 16.32 -17.26 -8.96
N SER A 123 17.31 -16.69 -9.63
CA SER A 123 18.11 -15.59 -9.13
C SER A 123 17.40 -14.31 -9.56
N ILE A 124 16.77 -13.64 -8.60
CA ILE A 124 16.27 -12.27 -8.80
C ILE A 124 17.50 -11.39 -9.04
N PRO A 125 17.68 -10.73 -10.20
CA PRO A 125 18.73 -9.75 -10.35
C PRO A 125 18.39 -8.56 -9.45
N PHE A 126 19.06 -8.44 -8.31
CA PHE A 126 19.00 -7.27 -7.47
C PHE A 126 19.61 -6.09 -8.23
N THR A 127 18.75 -5.19 -8.72
CA THR A 127 19.16 -4.02 -9.51
C THR A 127 19.79 -2.94 -8.60
N GLN A 128 21.07 -3.11 -8.30
CA GLN A 128 21.91 -2.21 -7.47
C GLN A 128 22.41 -0.94 -8.19
N HIS A 129 21.71 -0.42 -9.19
CA HIS A 129 22.32 0.60 -10.07
C HIS A 129 22.29 2.05 -9.57
N HIS A 130 21.62 2.40 -8.45
CA HIS A 130 21.47 3.81 -8.05
C HIS A 130 22.18 4.25 -6.75
N THR A 131 22.62 3.35 -5.88
CA THR A 131 23.20 3.73 -4.58
C THR A 131 24.72 3.98 -4.60
N GLN A 132 25.45 3.50 -5.61
CA GLN A 132 26.92 3.63 -5.65
C GLN A 132 27.43 5.04 -6.02
N GLN A 133 26.69 5.80 -6.84
CA GLN A 133 27.11 7.15 -7.22
C GLN A 133 27.04 8.14 -6.04
N GLN A 134 26.08 7.96 -5.12
CA GLN A 134 25.96 8.82 -3.94
C GLN A 134 27.10 8.61 -2.94
N ILE A 135 27.55 7.37 -2.73
CA ILE A 135 28.65 7.08 -1.80
C ILE A 135 29.98 7.63 -2.34
N LYS A 136 30.24 7.50 -3.66
CA LYS A 136 31.45 8.05 -4.28
C LYS A 136 31.49 9.58 -4.22
N ASN A 137 30.34 10.24 -4.40
CA ASN A 137 30.24 11.70 -4.30
C ASN A 137 30.35 12.19 -2.84
N MET A 138 29.86 11.43 -1.86
CA MET A 138 30.06 11.73 -0.43
C MET A 138 31.54 11.58 0.01
N MET A 139 32.24 10.53 -0.46
CA MET A 139 33.66 10.36 -0.12
C MET A 139 34.56 11.46 -0.73
N LYS A 140 34.20 12.01 -1.89
CA LYS A 140 34.94 13.13 -2.50
C LYS A 140 34.80 14.43 -1.69
N HIS A 141 33.65 14.65 -1.03
CA HIS A 141 33.43 15.82 -0.19
C HIS A 141 34.17 15.72 1.16
N GLN A 142 34.27 14.52 1.73
CA GLN A 142 34.97 14.32 3.01
C GLN A 142 36.49 14.54 2.89
N GLN A 143 37.11 14.16 1.76
CA GLN A 143 38.53 14.44 1.50
C GLN A 143 38.82 15.92 1.22
N PHE A 144 37.83 16.72 0.80
CA PHE A 144 38.00 18.15 0.61
C PHE A 144 37.99 18.92 1.94
N ILE A 145 37.18 18.47 2.91
CA ILE A 145 37.10 19.10 4.24
C ILE A 145 38.40 18.89 5.04
N HIS A 146 39.03 17.70 4.95
CA HIS A 146 40.24 17.41 5.71
C HIS A 146 41.53 18.02 5.14
N SER A 147 41.54 18.41 3.86
CA SER A 147 42.73 19.02 3.23
C SER A 147 42.82 20.54 3.41
N HIS A 148 41.76 21.20 3.90
CA HIS A 148 41.76 22.63 4.17
C HIS A 148 42.14 23.01 5.62
N GLU A 149 42.01 22.11 6.60
CA GLU A 149 42.39 22.41 8.00
C GLU A 149 43.91 22.44 8.22
N LEU A 150 44.69 21.68 7.44
CA LEU A 150 46.16 21.62 7.57
C LEU A 150 46.91 22.77 6.86
N ARG A 151 46.19 23.74 6.28
CA ARG A 151 46.78 24.99 5.74
C ARG A 151 46.41 26.23 6.56
N ILE A 152 45.57 26.10 7.59
CA ILE A 152 45.11 27.23 8.40
C ILE A 152 45.69 27.19 9.82
N ALA A 153 46.31 26.09 10.26
CA ALA A 153 47.10 26.03 11.48
C ALA A 153 48.61 26.22 11.20
N VAL A 154 48.95 27.44 10.77
CA VAL A 154 50.12 28.17 11.27
C VAL A 154 49.67 28.90 12.53
#